data_AF-A0A0F7TYG1-F1
#
_entry.id   AF-A0A0F7TYG1-F1
#
_cell.length_a   1.000
_cell.length_b   1.000
_cell.length_c   1.000
_cell.angle_alpha   90.00
_cell.angle_beta   90.00
_cell.angle_gamma   90.00
#
_symmetry.space_group_name_H-M   'P 1'
#
loop_
_entity.id
_entity.type
_entity.pdbx_description
1 polymer ?
#
loop_
_entity_poly.entity_id
_entity_poly.type
_entity_poly.pdbx_seq_one_letter_code
_entity_poly.pdbx_strand_id
1 'polypeptide(L)' 'MEIPSVQKAIIYDEPGTLSTQVIGLLVPEPGPGEVLIHLTHSGVCHFDFGVMMNSWSTLPAPTPKGQK' A
#
# COMPACT_ATOMS: atom_id res chain seq x y z
N MET A 1 -17.93 -16.90 3.89
CA MET A 1 -16.82 -16.15 4.51
C MET A 1 -17.31 -14.73 4.71
N GLU A 2 -17.23 -14.19 5.92
CA GLU A 2 -17.66 -12.83 6.22
C GLU A 2 -16.51 -11.85 5.92
N ILE A 3 -16.83 -10.70 5.32
CA ILE A 3 -15.83 -9.66 5.03
C ILE A 3 -15.57 -8.89 6.33
N PRO A 4 -14.32 -8.79 6.81
CA PRO A 4 -14.02 -8.04 8.03
C PRO A 4 -14.25 -6.54 7.82
N SER A 5 -14.60 -5.82 8.90
CA SER A 5 -14.73 -4.35 8.85
C SER A 5 -13.39 -3.63 8.81
N VAL A 6 -12.32 -4.27 9.33
CA VAL A 6 -10.96 -3.73 9.38
C VAL A 6 -9.99 -4.74 8.76
N GLN A 7 -9.10 -4.26 7.90
CA GLN A 7 -7.98 -5.01 7.32
C GLN A 7 -6.63 -4.48 7.82
N LYS A 8 -5.60 -5.33 7.74
CA LYS A 8 -4.21 -4.92 7.97
C LYS A 8 -3.59 -4.49 6.65
N ALA A 9 -2.86 -3.39 6.67
CA ALA A 9 -2.08 -2.90 5.53
C ALA A 9 -0.66 -2.57 5.96
N ILE A 10 0.30 -2.69 5.03
CA ILE A 10 1.67 -2.21 5.19
C ILE A 10 1.78 -0.91 4.40
N ILE A 11 2.28 0.15 5.05
CA ILE A 11 2.49 1.46 4.44
C ILE A 11 3.97 1.86 4.49
N TYR A 12 4.38 2.71 3.56
CA TYR A 12 5.62 3.48 3.67
C TYR A 12 5.37 4.68 4.59
N ASP A 13 5.82 4.59 5.84
CA ASP A 13 5.61 5.60 6.87
C ASP A 13 6.64 6.75 6.79
N GLU A 14 7.82 6.48 6.23
CA GLU A 14 8.86 7.47 5.97
C GLU A 14 9.49 7.29 4.56
N PRO A 15 8.79 7.66 3.47
CA PRO A 15 9.33 7.51 2.12
C PRO A 15 10.67 8.24 1.92
N GLY A 16 11.62 7.59 1.25
CA GLY A 16 13.03 7.99 1.15
C GLY A 16 13.94 7.24 2.11
N THR A 17 13.39 6.50 3.07
CA THR A 17 14.12 5.60 3.98
C THR A 17 13.59 4.17 3.87
N LEU A 18 14.34 3.21 4.43
CA LEU A 18 13.91 1.82 4.55
C LEU A 18 13.01 1.69 5.80
N SER A 19 11.79 2.21 5.72
CA SER A 19 10.82 2.17 6.83
C SER A 19 9.44 1.75 6.33
N THR A 20 8.80 0.87 7.11
CA THR A 20 7.43 0.43 6.87
C THR A 20 6.68 0.28 8.19
N GLN A 21 5.36 0.46 8.15
CA GLN A 21 4.48 0.28 9.30
C GLN A 21 3.27 -0.58 8.94
N VAL A 22 2.89 -1.48 9.83
CA VAL A 22 1.60 -2.19 9.75
C VAL A 22 0.53 -1.35 10.44
N ILE A 23 -0.55 -1.05 9.71
CA ILE A 23 -1.70 -0.28 10.21
C ILE A 23 -3.01 -1.04 10.00
N GLY A 24 -4.06 -0.63 10.73
CA GLY A 24 -5.44 -1.07 10.48
C GLY A 24 -6.16 -0.04 9.60
N LEU A 25 -6.88 -0.52 8.57
CA LEU A 25 -7.71 0.29 7.68
C LEU A 25 -9.11 -0.29 7.60
N LEU A 26 -10.12 0.54 7.36
CA LEU A 26 -11.45 0.04 7.05
C LEU A 26 -11.42 -0.72 5.71
N VAL A 27 -12.18 -1.80 5.61
CA VAL A 27 -12.39 -2.46 4.31
C VAL A 27 -13.37 -1.60 3.50
N PRO A 28 -12.99 -1.12 2.31
CA PRO A 28 -13.85 -0.26 1.50
C PRO A 28 -14.98 -1.06 0.85
N GLU A 29 -16.10 -0.40 0.60
CA GLU A 29 -17.15 -0.92 -0.28
C GLU A 29 -16.80 -0.60 -1.74
N PRO A 30 -16.80 -1.59 -2.65
CA PRO A 30 -16.49 -1.35 -4.06
C PRO A 30 -17.60 -0.54 -4.73
N GLY A 31 -17.20 0.48 -5.50
CA GLY A 31 -18.10 1.25 -6.36
C GLY A 31 -18.51 0.51 -7.65
N PRO A 32 -19.29 1.16 -8.53
CA PRO A 32 -19.70 0.57 -9.80
C PRO A 32 -18.49 0.18 -10.68
N GLY A 33 -18.35 -1.13 -10.97
CA GLY A 33 -17.26 -1.67 -11.79
C GLY A 33 -15.99 -2.01 -11.03
N GLU A 34 -15.93 -1.79 -9.71
CA GLU A 34 -14.80 -2.16 -8.87
C GLU A 34 -14.99 -3.57 -8.28
N VAL A 35 -13.87 -4.21 -7.90
CA VAL A 35 -13.87 -5.54 -7.29
C VAL A 35 -13.05 -5.50 -6.00
N LEU A 36 -13.64 -5.98 -4.91
CA LEU A 36 -12.93 -6.18 -3.64
C LEU A 36 -12.21 -7.54 -3.66
N ILE A 37 -10.89 -7.52 -3.43
CA ILE A 37 -10.04 -8.72 -3.49
C ILE A 37 -9.46 -9.02 -2.10
N HIS A 38 -9.60 -10.26 -1.63
CA HIS A 38 -8.92 -10.75 -0.45
C HIS A 38 -7.52 -11.25 -0.84
N LEU A 39 -6.51 -10.39 -0.65
CA LEU A 39 -5.10 -10.75 -0.84
C LEU A 39 -4.65 -11.69 0.29
N THR A 40 -4.34 -12.93 -0.06
CA THR A 40 -3.82 -13.91 0.92
C THR A 40 -2.31 -13.83 1.08
N HIS A 41 -1.61 -13.51 -0.01
CA HIS A 41 -0.15 -13.43 -0.09
C HIS A 41 0.27 -12.36 -1.09
N SER A 42 1.35 -11.65 -0.80
CA SER A 42 2.03 -10.74 -1.73
C SER A 42 3.54 -10.85 -1.54
N GLY A 43 4.28 -10.62 -2.61
CA GLY A 43 5.73 -10.48 -2.58
C GLY A 43 6.16 -9.03 -2.68
N VAL A 44 7.47 -8.80 -2.54
CA VAL A 44 8.12 -7.52 -2.84
C VAL A 44 9.06 -7.70 -4.03
N CYS A 45 9.12 -6.69 -4.87
CA CYS A 45 10.01 -6.60 -6.02
C CYS A 45 10.98 -5.43 -5.84
N HIS A 46 12.00 -5.36 -6.69
CA HIS A 46 12.92 -4.24 -6.73
C HIS A 46 12.23 -2.91 -7.08
N PHE A 47 11.09 -2.99 -7.79
CA PHE A 47 10.25 -1.84 -8.09
C PHE A 47 9.70 -1.20 -6.81
N ASP A 48 9.14 -1.99 -5.89
CA ASP A 48 8.58 -1.52 -4.63
C ASP A 48 9.65 -0.84 -3.77
N PHE A 49 10.87 -1.41 -3.75
CA PHE A 49 12.01 -0.81 -3.07
C PHE A 49 12.40 0.55 -3.66
N GLY A 50 12.43 0.68 -4.98
CA GLY A 50 12.73 1.94 -5.65
C GLY A 50 11.71 3.04 -5.35
N VAL A 51 10.42 2.69 -5.35
CA VAL A 51 9.32 3.59 -4.98
C VAL A 51 9.46 4.04 -3.52
N MET A 52 9.64 3.10 -2.59
CA MET A 52 9.80 3.39 -1.15
C MET A 52 10.99 4.32 -0.88
N MET A 53 12.12 4.09 -1.55
CA MET A 53 13.34 4.88 -1.38
C MET A 53 13.32 6.22 -2.14
N ASN A 54 12.23 6.57 -2.83
CA ASN A 54 12.15 7.76 -3.69
C ASN A 54 13.30 7.88 -4.70
N SER A 55 13.81 6.74 -5.20
CA SER A 55 15.00 6.71 -6.06
C SER A 55 14.69 6.88 -7.54
N TRP A 56 13.41 6.97 -7.90
CA TRP A 56 12.93 7.00 -9.28
C TRP A 56 12.58 8.43 -9.71
N SER A 57 13.45 9.02 -10.53
CA SER A 57 13.29 10.40 -11.03
C SER A 57 12.17 10.56 -12.06
N THR A 58 11.63 9.47 -12.61
CA THR A 58 10.57 9.47 -13.63
C THR A 58 9.16 9.51 -13.05
N LEU A 59 8.99 9.29 -11.74
CA LEU A 59 7.68 9.40 -11.10
C LEU A 59 7.25 10.88 -11.12
N PRO A 60 5.97 11.18 -11.42
CA PRO A 60 5.48 12.55 -11.49
C PRO A 60 5.53 13.30 -10.14
N ALA A 61 5.58 12.56 -9.04
CA ALA A 61 5.80 13.07 -7.69
C ALA A 61 6.49 11.98 -6.84
N PRO A 62 7.21 12.36 -5.77
CA PRO A 62 7.74 11.39 -4.81
C PRO A 62 6.61 10.64 -4.10
N THR A 63 6.93 9.45 -3.60
CA THR A 63 6.06 8.62 -2.77
C THR A 63 5.58 9.43 -1.55
N PRO A 64 4.26 9.65 -1.39
CA PRO A 64 3.74 10.45 -0.29
C PRO A 64 3.81 9.68 1.04
N LYS A 65 4.05 10.41 2.14
CA LYS A 65 4.01 9.83 3.49
C LYS A 65 2.59 9.38 3.82
N GLY A 66 2.45 8.13 4.26
CA GLY A 66 1.19 7.59 4.75
C GLY A 66 0.15 7.32 3.66
N GLN A 67 0.58 6.67 2.55
CA GLN A 67 -0.30 6.14 1.51
C GLN A 67 -1.49 5.37 2.14
N LYS A 68 -2.72 5.72 1.78
CA LYS A 68 -3.96 5.08 2.22
C LYS A 68 -4.88 4.85 1.03
#